data_AF-A0A815M0V3-F1
#
_entry.id   AF-A0A815M0V3-F1
#
_cell.length_a   1.000
_cell.length_b   1.000
_cell.length_c   1.000
_cell.angle_alpha   90.00
_cell.angle_beta   90.00
_cell.angle_gamma   90.00
#
_symmetry.space_group_name_H-M   'P 1'
#
loop_
_entity.id
_entity.type
_entity.pdbx_description
1 polymer ?
#
loop_
_entity_poly.entity_id
_entity_poly.type
_entity_poly.pdbx_seq_one_letter_code
_entity_poly.pdbx_strand_id
1 'polypeptide(L)'
;QLPPNIACQHCVFQWKYTTGNNWGRDPTTNKSGPGLGRENETFMGCSDITIIGHTTTTTRPPKIIISRTTIGTKKSTISEAVNHWLIQTLTNWIKPTTKQRLILSTITLPTIPSTITTTTTTTSRPSVRLPLWSALLVAYEKGNEVLYNGMKYRCVTSHRSYAGAEPGLLTWALWRKIG
;
A
#
# COMPACT_ATOMS: atom_id res chain seq x y z
N GLN A 1 -19.14 -23.96 10.97
CA GLN A 1 -19.93 -23.85 12.20
C GLN A 1 -19.29 -22.82 13.10
N LEU A 2 -20.09 -21.91 13.70
CA LEU A 2 -19.58 -20.93 14.67
C LEU A 2 -19.40 -21.58 16.05
N PRO A 3 -18.46 -21.09 16.89
CA PRO A 3 -18.38 -21.51 18.28
C PRO A 3 -19.73 -21.33 18.99
N PRO A 4 -20.09 -22.24 19.92
CA PRO A 4 -21.33 -22.10 20.67
C PRO A 4 -21.30 -20.80 21.50
N ASN A 5 -22.48 -20.23 21.73
CA ASN A 5 -22.68 -19.05 22.59
C ASN A 5 -21.92 -17.78 22.19
N ILE A 6 -21.58 -17.62 20.90
CA ILE A 6 -21.02 -16.37 20.39
C ILE A 6 -22.12 -15.49 19.77
N ALA A 7 -22.21 -14.25 20.23
CA ALA A 7 -23.08 -13.22 19.67
C ALA A 7 -22.34 -11.88 19.72
N CYS A 8 -22.49 -11.06 18.68
CA CYS A 8 -21.83 -9.76 18.59
C CYS A 8 -22.49 -8.82 17.59
N GLN A 9 -22.41 -7.51 17.87
CA GLN A 9 -22.91 -6.45 16.99
C GLN A 9 -21.88 -5.89 16.01
N HIS A 10 -20.60 -5.92 16.38
CA HIS A 10 -19.51 -5.37 15.59
C HIS A 10 -18.33 -6.35 15.61
N CYS A 11 -18.45 -7.40 14.81
CA CYS A 11 -17.41 -8.41 14.63
C CYS A 11 -16.78 -8.30 13.26
N VAL A 12 -15.55 -8.81 13.14
CA VAL A 12 -14.87 -8.98 11.86
C VAL A 12 -14.80 -10.47 11.52
N PHE A 13 -15.34 -10.84 10.37
CA PHE A 13 -15.06 -12.13 9.74
C PHE A 13 -13.81 -12.00 8.87
N GLN A 14 -12.73 -12.67 9.29
CA GLN A 14 -11.51 -12.76 8.50
C GLN A 14 -11.49 -14.09 7.75
N TRP A 15 -11.34 -14.03 6.43
CA TRP A 15 -11.06 -15.19 5.61
C TRP A 15 -9.59 -15.19 5.17
N LYS A 16 -9.05 -16.39 5.02
CA LYS A 16 -7.72 -16.63 4.48
C LYS A 16 -7.81 -17.77 3.47
N TYR A 17 -7.30 -17.54 2.27
CA TYR A 17 -7.16 -18.54 1.23
C TYR A 17 -5.70 -18.61 0.79
N THR A 18 -5.05 -19.74 1.03
CA THR A 18 -3.71 -20.03 0.51
C THR A 18 -3.86 -20.91 -0.72
N THR A 19 -3.29 -20.49 -1.85
CA THR A 19 -3.34 -21.24 -3.11
C THR A 19 -2.50 -22.52 -3.03
N GLY A 20 -2.64 -23.39 -4.02
CA GLY A 20 -1.88 -24.64 -4.12
C GLY A 20 -1.33 -24.92 -5.52
N ASN A 21 -1.17 -23.87 -6.34
CA ASN A 21 -0.76 -24.00 -7.74
C ASN A 21 0.76 -23.81 -7.97
N ASN A 22 1.50 -23.36 -6.96
CA ASN A 22 2.97 -23.26 -7.05
C ASN A 22 3.62 -24.62 -6.79
N TRP A 23 4.72 -24.91 -7.48
CA TRP A 23 5.50 -26.11 -7.24
C TRP A 23 6.49 -25.86 -6.10
N GLY A 24 6.58 -26.78 -5.14
CA GLY A 24 7.56 -26.68 -4.08
C GLY A 24 7.94 -28.03 -3.50
N ARG A 25 8.67 -27.98 -2.38
CA ARG A 25 9.14 -29.16 -1.66
C ARG A 25 8.71 -29.07 -0.21
N ASP A 26 8.17 -30.17 0.31
CA ASP A 26 7.89 -30.30 1.74
C ASP A 26 9.22 -30.37 2.52
N PRO A 27 9.45 -29.45 3.48
CA PRO A 27 10.68 -29.42 4.25
C PRO A 27 10.90 -30.65 5.16
N THR A 28 9.84 -31.39 5.47
CA THR A 28 9.90 -32.54 6.39
C THR A 28 10.07 -33.85 5.62
N THR A 29 9.25 -34.07 4.59
CA THR A 29 9.24 -35.34 3.84
C THR A 29 10.14 -35.31 2.59
N ASN A 30 10.69 -34.15 2.22
CA ASN A 30 11.48 -33.93 1.00
C ASN A 30 10.74 -34.24 -0.33
N LYS A 31 9.42 -34.46 -0.28
CA LYS A 31 8.60 -34.67 -1.47
C LYS A 31 8.38 -33.36 -2.21
N SER A 32 8.38 -33.41 -3.54
CA SER A 32 8.11 -32.26 -4.40
C SER A 32 6.77 -32.42 -5.12
N GLY A 33 6.04 -31.32 -5.27
CA GLY A 33 4.70 -31.31 -5.87
C GLY A 33 4.00 -29.95 -5.79
N PRO A 34 2.84 -29.81 -6.43
CA PRO A 34 2.03 -28.60 -6.38
C PRO A 34 1.46 -28.37 -4.96
N GLY A 35 1.46 -27.12 -4.51
CA GLY A 35 0.97 -26.71 -3.20
C GLY A 35 1.92 -27.03 -2.04
N LEU A 36 3.03 -27.72 -2.29
CA LEU A 36 4.06 -27.97 -1.28
C LEU A 36 4.99 -26.75 -1.15
N GLY A 37 5.63 -26.63 0.02
CA GLY A 37 6.54 -25.53 0.31
C GLY A 37 5.85 -24.26 0.82
N ARG A 38 6.65 -23.22 1.05
CA ARG A 38 6.21 -21.97 1.71
C ARG A 38 5.73 -20.89 0.73
N GLU A 39 5.85 -21.15 -0.56
CA GLU A 39 5.83 -20.12 -1.61
C GLU A 39 4.44 -19.97 -2.25
N ASN A 40 3.39 -20.51 -1.63
CA ASN A 40 2.03 -20.34 -2.12
C ASN A 40 1.50 -18.94 -1.84
N GLU A 41 0.81 -18.37 -2.82
CA GLU A 41 0.15 -17.09 -2.67
C GLU A 41 -0.97 -17.19 -1.62
N THR A 42 -1.16 -16.14 -0.82
CA THR A 42 -2.21 -16.12 0.19
C THR A 42 -3.02 -14.84 0.07
N PHE A 43 -4.32 -15.01 -0.11
CA PHE A 43 -5.31 -13.94 -0.12
C PHE A 43 -6.00 -13.89 1.24
N MET A 44 -6.20 -12.68 1.76
CA MET A 44 -6.97 -12.47 2.98
C MET A 44 -7.96 -11.34 2.78
N GLY A 45 -9.04 -11.38 3.54
CA GLY A 45 -9.98 -10.27 3.59
C GLY A 45 -10.76 -10.28 4.89
N CYS A 46 -11.34 -9.12 5.19
CA CYS A 46 -12.13 -8.86 6.38
C CYS A 46 -13.53 -8.40 5.97
N SER A 47 -14.53 -8.78 6.74
CA SER A 47 -15.91 -8.32 6.56
C SER A 47 -16.51 -7.99 7.92
N ASP A 48 -17.12 -6.82 8.05
CA ASP A 48 -17.86 -6.45 9.26
C ASP A 48 -19.19 -7.19 9.29
N ILE A 49 -19.45 -7.92 10.38
CA ILE A 49 -20.64 -8.76 10.54
C ILE A 49 -21.22 -8.65 11.95
N THR A 50 -22.50 -9.00 12.04
CA THR A 50 -23.23 -9.20 13.30
C THR A 50 -23.56 -10.68 13.44
N ILE A 51 -23.27 -11.26 14.61
CA ILE A 51 -23.74 -12.60 14.97
C ILE A 51 -24.88 -12.44 15.96
N ILE A 52 -26.10 -12.76 15.53
CA ILE A 52 -27.29 -12.70 16.38
C ILE A 52 -27.40 -14.02 17.15
N GLY A 53 -27.35 -13.94 18.48
CA GLY A 53 -27.57 -15.10 19.34
C GLY A 53 -29.03 -15.55 19.28
N HIS A 54 -29.26 -16.87 19.27
CA HIS A 54 -30.61 -17.42 19.32
C HIS A 54 -31.13 -17.39 20.77
N THR A 55 -31.62 -16.23 21.22
CA THR A 55 -32.30 -16.11 22.51
C THR A 55 -33.75 -16.59 22.35
N THR A 56 -34.03 -17.85 22.67
CA THR A 56 -35.40 -18.30 22.96
C THR A 56 -35.82 -17.76 24.32
N THR A 57 -36.09 -16.46 24.43
CA THR A 57 -36.80 -15.93 25.60
C THR A 57 -37.61 -14.70 25.23
N THR A 58 -38.88 -14.94 24.90
CA THR A 58 -39.99 -14.03 25.16
C THR A 58 -39.81 -13.36 26.52
N THR A 59 -39.73 -12.02 26.54
CA THR A 59 -40.42 -11.08 27.47
C THR A 59 -39.61 -9.79 27.65
N ARG A 60 -40.10 -8.75 26.95
CA ARG A 60 -39.94 -7.30 27.18
C ARG A 60 -38.54 -6.67 27.00
N PRO A 61 -38.41 -5.61 26.19
CA PRO A 61 -37.16 -4.87 26.08
C PRO A 61 -36.78 -4.19 27.41
N PRO A 62 -35.48 -4.17 27.81
CA PRO A 62 -35.04 -3.32 28.90
C PRO A 62 -35.21 -1.85 28.49
N LYS A 63 -36.02 -1.11 29.26
CA LYS A 63 -36.12 0.34 29.19
C LYS A 63 -34.77 0.93 29.61
N ILE A 64 -33.98 1.41 28.65
CA ILE A 64 -32.76 2.16 28.94
C ILE A 64 -33.19 3.48 29.58
N ILE A 65 -33.02 3.60 30.90
CA ILE A 65 -33.16 4.88 31.59
C ILE A 65 -31.83 5.61 31.40
N ILE A 66 -31.77 6.46 30.38
CA ILE A 66 -30.69 7.45 30.25
C ILE A 66 -30.97 8.54 31.28
N SER A 67 -30.29 8.48 32.42
CA SER A 67 -30.19 9.63 33.32
C SER A 67 -29.42 10.73 32.58
N ARG A 68 -30.15 11.75 32.10
CA ARG A 68 -29.56 12.99 31.61
C ARG A 68 -28.94 13.73 32.80
N THR A 69 -27.62 13.68 32.91
CA THR A 69 -26.89 14.70 33.68
C THR A 69 -26.93 15.98 32.86
N THR A 70 -27.79 16.92 33.26
CA THR A 70 -27.82 18.28 32.75
C THR A 70 -26.51 18.99 33.12
N ILE A 71 -25.55 19.01 32.18
CA ILE A 71 -24.46 20.00 32.22
C ILE A 71 -25.05 21.28 31.66
N GLY A 72 -25.13 22.30 32.51
CA GLY A 72 -25.75 23.58 32.24
C GLY A 72 -25.19 24.26 30.99
N THR A 73 -26.11 24.84 30.23
CA THR A 73 -25.86 25.73 29.11
C THR A 73 -25.02 26.95 29.52
N LYS A 74 -23.81 27.07 28.99
CA LYS A 74 -23.24 28.38 28.68
C LYS A 74 -23.24 28.57 27.17
N LYS A 75 -24.14 29.45 26.70
CA LYS A 75 -24.05 30.07 25.37
C LYS A 75 -22.71 30.82 25.32
N SER A 76 -21.78 30.37 24.50
CA SER A 76 -20.67 31.19 24.04
C SER A 76 -21.01 31.62 22.63
N THR A 77 -21.53 32.85 22.53
CA THR A 77 -21.57 33.62 21.30
C THR A 77 -20.13 33.86 20.87
N ILE A 78 -19.67 33.19 19.82
CA ILE A 78 -18.51 33.63 19.05
C ILE A 78 -19.00 33.83 17.62
N SER A 79 -18.83 35.07 17.20
CA SER A 79 -19.23 35.72 15.96
C SER A 79 -18.77 35.00 14.70
N GLU A 80 -19.58 35.13 13.64
CA GLU A 80 -19.14 35.05 12.25
C GLU A 80 -17.73 35.66 12.07
N ALA A 81 -16.81 34.86 11.53
CA ALA A 81 -15.80 35.22 10.53
C ALA A 81 -14.57 34.31 10.63
N VAL A 82 -14.64 33.08 10.11
CA VAL A 82 -13.46 32.47 9.47
C VAL A 82 -13.89 31.75 8.20
N ASN A 83 -13.78 32.55 7.14
CA ASN A 83 -13.82 32.23 5.73
C ASN A 83 -13.24 30.88 5.30
N HIS A 84 -14.00 30.18 4.46
CA HIS A 84 -13.65 29.92 3.05
C HIS A 84 -12.17 29.59 2.74
N TRP A 85 -11.66 28.46 3.23
CA TRP A 85 -10.43 27.87 2.67
C TRP A 85 -10.45 26.33 2.64
N LEU A 86 -11.54 25.71 2.18
CA LEU A 86 -11.53 24.25 1.95
C LEU A 86 -12.37 23.73 0.77
N ILE A 87 -12.77 24.60 -0.17
CA ILE A 87 -13.38 24.18 -1.45
C ILE A 87 -12.78 25.00 -2.59
N GLN A 88 -11.52 24.72 -2.94
CA GLN A 88 -10.95 25.23 -4.19
C GLN A 88 -9.79 24.38 -4.73
N THR A 89 -9.90 23.05 -4.78
CA THR A 89 -8.94 22.19 -5.50
C THR A 89 -9.54 20.89 -6.06
N LEU A 90 -10.77 20.91 -6.60
CA LEU A 90 -11.38 19.70 -7.21
C LEU A 90 -12.08 19.90 -8.58
N THR A 91 -11.64 20.84 -9.41
CA THR A 91 -12.29 21.08 -10.72
C THR A 91 -11.37 21.31 -11.94
N ASN A 92 -10.16 20.74 -11.96
CA ASN A 92 -9.28 20.83 -13.15
C ASN A 92 -9.01 19.49 -13.86
N TRP A 93 -9.96 18.56 -13.87
CA TRP A 93 -9.82 17.24 -14.52
C TRP A 93 -10.82 16.95 -15.65
N ILE A 94 -11.34 17.98 -16.31
CA ILE A 94 -12.02 17.80 -17.60
C ILE A 94 -11.65 18.96 -18.52
N LYS A 95 -10.74 18.72 -19.47
CA LYS A 95 -10.70 19.50 -20.71
C LYS A 95 -11.12 18.60 -21.87
N PRO A 96 -12.06 19.03 -22.73
CA PRO A 96 -12.41 18.30 -23.93
C PRO A 96 -11.24 18.33 -24.94
N THR A 97 -10.93 17.17 -25.48
CA THR A 97 -9.90 16.98 -26.52
C THR A 97 -10.33 17.64 -27.83
N THR A 98 -9.70 18.76 -28.17
CA THR A 98 -9.78 19.34 -29.51
C THR A 98 -9.01 18.46 -30.50
N LYS A 99 -9.73 17.96 -31.52
CA LYS A 99 -9.14 17.23 -32.66
C LYS A 99 -8.05 18.07 -33.31
N GLN A 100 -6.81 17.61 -33.27
CA GLN A 100 -5.73 18.19 -34.07
C GLN A 100 -5.49 17.35 -35.33
N ARG A 101 -5.36 18.10 -36.42
CA ARG A 101 -5.21 17.69 -37.81
C ARG A 101 -3.88 16.96 -38.01
N LEU A 102 -3.93 15.77 -38.59
CA LEU A 102 -2.74 15.03 -39.03
C LEU A 102 -2.06 15.80 -40.16
N ILE A 103 -0.84 16.27 -39.90
CA ILE A 103 0.10 16.72 -40.92
C ILE A 103 1.13 15.61 -41.06
N LEU A 104 1.17 14.95 -42.22
CA LEU A 104 2.26 14.03 -42.56
C LEU A 104 3.52 14.87 -42.83
N SER A 105 4.52 14.74 -41.96
CA SER A 105 5.89 15.14 -42.24
C SER A 105 6.77 13.90 -42.28
N THR A 106 7.24 13.58 -43.48
CA THR A 106 8.26 12.57 -43.76
C THR A 106 9.57 13.07 -43.17
N ILE A 107 10.07 12.43 -42.11
CA ILE A 107 11.40 12.74 -41.55
C ILE A 107 12.21 11.45 -41.52
N THR A 108 13.33 11.52 -42.22
CA THR A 108 14.35 10.51 -42.45
C THR A 108 14.99 10.00 -41.16
N LEU A 109 15.29 8.70 -41.12
CA LEU A 109 16.05 8.06 -40.05
C LEU A 109 17.45 8.68 -39.93
N PRO A 110 17.89 9.13 -38.75
CA PRO A 110 19.31 9.19 -38.44
C PRO A 110 19.76 7.86 -37.83
N THR A 111 20.70 7.21 -38.50
CA THR A 111 21.49 6.11 -37.97
C THR A 111 22.34 6.62 -36.80
N ILE A 112 22.03 6.21 -35.57
CA ILE A 112 22.83 6.57 -34.38
C ILE A 112 23.86 5.45 -34.15
N PRO A 113 25.17 5.74 -34.14
CA PRO A 113 26.20 4.77 -33.78
C PRO A 113 26.11 4.43 -32.29
N SER A 114 26.11 3.13 -32.00
CA SER A 114 26.26 2.58 -30.66
C SER A 114 27.66 2.82 -30.12
N THR A 115 27.86 3.95 -29.44
CA THR A 115 29.03 4.19 -28.59
C THR A 115 28.62 4.04 -27.13
N ILE A 116 28.93 2.87 -26.57
CA ILE A 116 28.82 2.60 -25.13
C ILE A 116 29.94 3.38 -24.45
N THR A 117 29.63 4.57 -23.92
CA THR A 117 30.56 5.29 -23.04
C THR A 117 30.43 4.70 -21.64
N THR A 118 31.20 3.64 -21.37
CA THR A 118 31.41 3.13 -20.02
C THR A 118 32.13 4.20 -19.21
N THR A 119 31.40 4.93 -18.36
CA THR A 119 32.01 5.88 -17.41
C THR A 119 32.47 5.10 -16.17
N THR A 120 33.65 4.49 -16.25
CA THR A 120 34.37 3.99 -15.08
C THR A 120 34.98 5.18 -14.33
N THR A 121 34.22 5.76 -13.40
CA THR A 121 34.77 6.70 -12.42
C THR A 121 35.36 5.92 -11.24
N THR A 122 36.64 5.58 -11.37
CA THR A 122 37.45 5.07 -10.25
C THR A 122 38.20 6.22 -9.58
N THR A 123 37.98 6.34 -8.28
CA THR A 123 38.91 6.91 -7.28
C THR A 123 39.11 8.43 -7.28
N SER A 124 38.24 9.11 -6.53
CA SER A 124 38.70 9.95 -5.41
C SER A 124 37.59 10.02 -4.37
N ARG A 125 37.95 10.01 -3.08
CA ARG A 125 37.04 9.93 -1.94
C ARG A 125 36.55 11.33 -1.55
N PRO A 126 35.26 11.66 -1.78
CA PRO A 126 34.50 12.49 -0.87
C PRO A 126 33.56 11.58 -0.05
N SER A 127 33.17 11.97 1.16
CA SER A 127 32.19 11.21 1.95
C SER A 127 30.89 11.03 1.15
N VAL A 128 30.66 9.82 0.61
CA VAL A 128 29.51 9.51 -0.23
C VAL A 128 28.26 9.51 0.63
N ARG A 129 27.51 10.62 0.62
CA ARG A 129 26.13 10.62 1.11
C ARG A 129 25.35 9.67 0.21
N LEU A 130 24.71 8.68 0.81
CA LEU A 130 23.83 7.76 0.08
C LEU A 130 22.68 8.53 -0.57
N PRO A 131 22.29 8.20 -1.80
CA PRO A 131 21.18 8.87 -2.47
C PRO A 131 19.88 8.65 -1.70
N LEU A 132 19.05 9.70 -1.60
CA LEU A 132 17.69 9.57 -1.05
C LEU A 132 16.82 8.77 -2.03
N TRP A 133 15.98 7.89 -1.50
CA TRP A 133 15.00 7.16 -2.31
C TRP A 133 14.03 8.11 -3.00
N SER A 134 13.63 7.76 -4.23
CA SER A 134 12.68 8.54 -5.05
C SER A 134 11.63 7.63 -5.68
N ALA A 135 10.37 8.09 -5.72
CA ALA A 135 9.25 7.40 -6.36
C ALA A 135 9.16 7.64 -7.88
N LEU A 136 10.06 8.43 -8.47
CA LEU A 136 9.94 8.94 -9.84
C LEU A 136 10.50 7.99 -10.90
N LEU A 137 10.09 6.71 -10.88
CA LEU A 137 10.49 5.73 -11.88
C LEU A 137 12.02 5.57 -11.99
N VAL A 138 12.71 5.62 -10.86
CA VAL A 138 14.16 5.41 -10.78
C VAL A 138 14.43 3.91 -10.82
N ALA A 139 15.33 3.49 -11.72
CA ALA A 139 15.77 2.10 -11.77
C ALA A 139 16.78 1.83 -10.65
N TYR A 140 16.47 0.85 -9.80
CA TYR A 140 17.37 0.36 -8.77
C TYR A 140 17.76 -1.07 -9.10
N GLU A 141 19.06 -1.33 -9.13
CA GLU A 141 19.63 -2.65 -9.30
C GLU A 141 19.88 -3.31 -7.95
N LYS A 142 19.86 -4.65 -7.92
CA LYS A 142 20.22 -5.43 -6.74
C LYS A 142 21.58 -4.98 -6.22
N GLY A 143 21.63 -4.58 -4.95
CA GLY A 143 22.83 -4.09 -4.29
C GLY A 143 22.90 -2.56 -4.14
N ASN A 144 22.11 -1.79 -4.90
CA ASN A 144 22.05 -0.33 -4.71
C ASN A 144 21.59 0.02 -3.29
N GLU A 145 22.13 1.11 -2.75
CA GLU A 145 21.85 1.56 -1.39
C GLU A 145 21.25 2.96 -1.40
N VAL A 146 20.19 3.16 -0.64
CA VAL A 146 19.44 4.43 -0.55
C VAL A 146 19.16 4.81 0.89
N LEU A 147 18.93 6.09 1.13
CA LEU A 147 18.35 6.61 2.37
C LEU A 147 16.84 6.78 2.21
N TYR A 148 16.07 6.39 3.21
CA TYR A 148 14.64 6.65 3.29
C TYR A 148 14.24 6.80 4.76
N ASN A 149 13.59 7.91 5.11
CA ASN A 149 13.23 8.27 6.48
C ASN A 149 14.41 8.18 7.48
N GLY A 150 15.60 8.59 7.05
CA GLY A 150 16.83 8.55 7.87
C GLY A 150 17.45 7.17 8.05
N MET A 151 16.81 6.12 7.54
CA MET A 151 17.32 4.75 7.59
C MET A 151 17.91 4.35 6.24
N LYS A 152 18.91 3.48 6.27
CA LYS A 152 19.58 2.99 5.06
C LYS A 152 18.96 1.67 4.61
N TYR A 153 18.78 1.52 3.30
CA TYR A 153 18.24 0.31 2.69
C TYR A 153 19.08 -0.15 1.50
N ARG A 154 19.18 -1.47 1.31
CA ARG A 154 19.71 -2.12 0.11
C ARG A 154 18.57 -2.60 -0.76
N CYS A 155 18.65 -2.34 -2.06
CA CYS A 155 17.82 -3.00 -3.05
C CYS A 155 18.19 -4.49 -3.10
N VAL A 156 17.23 -5.39 -2.90
CA VAL A 156 17.44 -6.85 -2.97
C VAL A 156 17.02 -7.46 -4.30
N THR A 157 16.11 -6.78 -5.01
CA THR A 157 15.55 -7.20 -6.29
C THR A 157 15.52 -6.02 -7.24
N SER A 158 16.12 -6.15 -8.42
CA SER A 158 16.14 -5.07 -9.41
C SER A 158 14.72 -4.67 -9.82
N HIS A 159 14.41 -3.37 -9.77
CA HIS A 159 13.08 -2.85 -10.07
C HIS A 159 13.13 -1.37 -10.47
N ARG A 160 11.99 -0.81 -10.87
CA ARG A 160 11.79 0.62 -11.09
C ARG A 160 10.85 1.16 -10.02
N SER A 161 11.24 2.24 -9.34
CA SER A 161 10.48 2.77 -8.21
C SER A 161 9.17 3.45 -8.63
N TYR A 162 8.17 3.41 -7.76
CA TYR A 162 6.88 4.09 -7.90
C TYR A 162 6.28 4.32 -6.51
N ALA A 163 5.20 5.08 -6.40
CA ALA A 163 4.50 5.28 -5.13
C ALA A 163 3.89 3.95 -4.65
N GLY A 164 4.30 3.45 -3.49
CA GLY A 164 3.98 2.11 -2.98
C GLY A 164 5.18 1.14 -2.97
N ALA A 165 6.28 1.48 -3.64
CA ALA A 165 7.53 0.73 -3.63
C ALA A 165 8.60 1.34 -2.70
N GLU A 166 8.18 2.12 -1.70
CA GLU A 166 9.05 2.73 -0.70
C GLU A 166 9.79 1.67 0.12
N PRO A 167 11.03 1.89 0.57
CA PRO A 167 11.70 1.00 1.51
C PRO A 167 10.97 0.91 2.86
N GLY A 168 10.54 -0.29 3.25
CA GLY A 168 9.80 -0.50 4.48
C GLY A 168 9.47 -1.97 4.76
N LEU A 169 8.68 -2.21 5.81
CA LEU A 169 8.31 -3.57 6.24
C LEU A 169 7.44 -4.31 5.23
N LEU A 170 6.58 -3.59 4.50
CA LEU A 170 5.67 -4.18 3.52
C LEU A 170 6.34 -4.46 2.17
N THR A 171 7.54 -3.91 1.94
CA THR A 171 8.29 -3.99 0.68
C THR A 171 9.61 -4.75 0.86
N TRP A 172 9.66 -5.69 1.82
CA TRP A 172 10.84 -6.50 2.15
C TRP A 172 11.41 -7.26 0.93
N ALA A 173 10.56 -7.56 -0.07
CA ALA A 173 10.95 -8.21 -1.32
C ALA A 173 11.73 -7.28 -2.28
N LEU A 174 11.66 -5.97 -2.08
CA LEU A 174 12.37 -4.95 -2.87
C LEU A 174 13.55 -4.37 -2.08
N TRP A 175 13.38 -4.18 -0.76
CA TRP A 175 14.33 -3.48 0.09
C TRP A 175 14.68 -4.25 1.36
N ARG A 176 15.96 -4.20 1.75
CA ARG A 176 16.45 -4.71 3.03
C ARG A 176 17.11 -3.59 3.82
N LYS A 177 16.68 -3.37 5.06
CA LYS A 177 17.28 -2.37 5.97
C LYS A 177 18.75 -2.71 6.27
N ILE A 178 19.62 -1.72 6.27
CA ILE A 178 21.05 -1.82 6.60
C ILE A 178 21.40 -0.77 7.66
N GLY A 179 21.19 -1.10 8.94
CA GLY A 179 21.30 -0.14 10.04
C GLY A 179 19.97 0.52 10.35
#